data_AF-A0A6I6S8I7-F1
#
_entry.id   AF-A0A6I6S8I7-F1
#
_cell.length_a   1.000
_cell.length_b   1.000
_cell.length_c   1.000
_cell.angle_alpha   90.00
_cell.angle_beta   90.00
_cell.angle_gamma   90.00
#
_symmetry.space_group_name_H-M   'P 1'
#
loop_
_entity.id
_entity.type
_entity.pdbx_description
1 polymer ?
#
loop_
_entity_poly.entity_id
_entity_poly.type
_entity_poly.pdbx_seq_one_letter_code
_entity_poly.pdbx_strand_id
1 'polypeptide(L)'
;MLLPVLMWQFRDLYRSEAVTKLPGGTAGQLDVAAWAAWAASSLFNGVAYLVLVLALGALGAACCRWAGATVDFRGLRWAVGAVTAGYLALRLGVFVLLSLAGASDRALLDWLSAPEPSLLLLVAATAVVLGRAAPELRPLRRAACATAPAALLGLLFGVL
;
A
#
# COMPACT_ATOMS: atom_id res chain seq x y z
N MET A 1 14.41 15.11 -11.01
CA MET A 1 14.23 16.24 -10.04
C MET A 1 12.94 16.07 -9.21
N LEU A 2 12.58 14.84 -8.84
CA LEU A 2 11.26 14.47 -8.26
C LEU A 2 11.24 14.52 -6.72
N LEU A 3 12.34 14.08 -6.11
CA LEU A 3 12.53 14.04 -4.67
C LEU A 3 12.43 15.42 -3.98
N PRO A 4 12.99 16.51 -4.55
CA PRO A 4 13.03 17.81 -3.87
C PRO A 4 11.63 18.39 -3.62
N VAL A 5 10.74 18.35 -4.60
CA VAL A 5 9.42 19.02 -4.51
C VAL A 5 8.52 18.34 -3.47
N LEU A 6 8.47 17.01 -3.48
CA LEU A 6 7.77 16.24 -2.45
C LEU A 6 8.40 16.48 -1.08
N MET A 7 9.73 16.48 -0.99
CA MET A 7 10.45 16.80 0.25
C MET A 7 10.13 18.20 0.80
N TRP A 8 9.99 19.21 -0.06
CA TRP A 8 9.64 20.57 0.34
C TRP A 8 8.20 20.67 0.87
N GLN A 9 7.22 20.09 0.17
CA GLN A 9 5.81 20.11 0.62
C GLN A 9 5.62 19.39 1.96
N PHE A 10 6.26 18.23 2.13
CA PHE A 10 6.19 17.52 3.41
C PHE A 10 6.92 18.28 4.51
N ARG A 11 8.09 18.89 4.22
CA ARG A 11 8.82 19.70 5.20
C ARG A 11 7.94 20.82 5.76
N ASP A 12 7.20 21.54 4.93
CA ASP A 12 6.36 22.65 5.40
C ASP A 12 5.21 22.16 6.30
N LEU A 13 4.63 20.99 5.99
CA LEU A 13 3.63 20.33 6.81
C LEU A 13 4.20 19.90 8.18
N TYR A 14 5.35 19.23 8.21
CA TYR A 14 5.98 18.81 9.47
C TYR A 14 6.54 19.99 10.26
N ARG A 15 6.93 21.08 9.58
CA ARG A 15 7.44 22.30 10.22
C ARG A 15 6.32 23.09 10.88
N SER A 16 5.15 23.20 10.27
CA SER A 16 3.99 23.84 10.91
C SER A 16 3.57 23.08 12.17
N GLU A 17 3.57 21.75 12.13
CA GLU A 17 3.36 20.90 13.29
C GLU A 17 4.46 21.12 14.35
N ALA A 18 5.75 21.17 13.95
CA ALA A 18 6.87 21.40 14.85
C ALA A 18 6.79 22.75 15.58
N VAL A 19 6.31 23.81 14.92
CA VAL A 19 6.10 25.14 15.54
C VAL A 19 5.12 25.04 16.72
N THR A 20 4.07 24.23 16.60
CA THR A 20 3.10 24.04 17.68
C THR A 20 3.67 23.24 18.86
N LYS A 21 4.59 22.30 18.60
CA LYS A 21 5.15 21.40 19.61
C LYS A 21 6.42 21.95 20.28
N LEU A 22 7.10 22.90 19.64
CA LEU A 22 8.33 23.56 20.11
C LEU A 22 8.15 25.08 20.09
N PRO A 23 7.28 25.65 20.96
CA PRO A 23 7.09 27.09 21.03
C PRO A 23 8.40 27.77 21.42
N GLY A 24 8.86 28.70 20.58
CA GLY A 24 10.13 29.43 20.77
C GLY A 24 11.38 28.76 20.20
N GLY A 25 11.24 27.63 19.49
CA GLY A 25 12.36 26.98 18.79
C GLY A 25 12.96 27.87 17.70
N THR A 26 14.28 27.82 17.54
CA THR A 26 14.97 28.52 16.44
C THR A 26 14.61 27.88 15.10
N ALA A 27 14.77 28.63 13.99
CA ALA A 27 14.51 28.10 12.65
C ALA A 27 15.23 26.78 12.36
N GLY A 28 16.49 26.65 12.82
CA GLY A 28 17.26 25.41 12.68
C GLY A 28 16.71 24.24 13.51
N GLN A 29 16.23 24.49 14.73
CA GLN A 29 15.61 23.46 15.58
C GLN A 29 14.30 22.95 14.98
N LEU A 30 13.48 23.85 14.43
CA LEU A 30 12.22 23.52 13.77
C LEU A 30 12.45 22.69 12.49
N ASP A 31 13.48 23.03 11.71
CA ASP A 31 13.84 22.27 10.51
C ASP A 31 14.35 20.86 10.85
N VAL A 32 15.20 20.73 11.87
CA VAL A 32 15.68 19.41 12.34
C VAL A 32 14.51 18.57 12.87
N ALA A 33 13.61 19.17 13.63
CA ALA A 33 12.42 18.50 14.15
C ALA A 33 11.50 18.03 13.00
N ALA A 34 11.27 18.87 11.98
CA ALA A 34 10.46 18.52 10.82
C ALA A 34 11.06 17.33 10.03
N TRP A 35 12.38 17.34 9.80
CA TRP A 35 13.06 16.24 9.12
C TRP A 35 13.06 14.94 9.92
N ALA A 36 13.29 15.02 11.23
CA ALA A 36 13.24 13.86 12.12
C ALA A 36 11.83 13.26 12.16
N ALA A 37 10.80 14.10 12.24
CA ALA A 37 9.40 13.66 12.22
C ALA A 37 9.04 13.00 10.88
N TRP A 38 9.45 13.58 9.75
CA TRP A 38 9.24 13.00 8.43
C TRP A 38 9.94 11.64 8.28
N ALA A 39 11.20 11.53 8.70
CA ALA A 39 11.97 10.30 8.62
C ALA A 39 11.37 9.19 9.50
N ALA A 40 10.99 9.53 10.73
CA ALA A 40 10.32 8.59 11.64
C ALA A 40 8.98 8.13 11.07
N SER A 41 8.14 9.06 10.60
CA SER A 41 6.84 8.77 9.99
C SER A 41 6.99 7.85 8.76
N SER A 42 7.97 8.13 7.90
CA SER A 42 8.27 7.31 6.72
C SER A 42 8.69 5.88 7.11
N LEU A 43 9.51 5.74 8.15
CA LEU A 43 9.90 4.42 8.68
C LEU A 43 8.69 3.65 9.21
N PHE A 44 7.88 4.27 10.06
CA PHE A 44 6.68 3.63 10.63
C PHE A 44 5.69 3.22 9.54
N ASN A 45 5.45 4.07 8.56
CA ASN A 45 4.61 3.75 7.41
C ASN A 45 5.21 2.59 6.60
N GLY A 46 6.51 2.60 6.33
CA GLY A 46 7.19 1.51 5.63
C GLY A 46 7.03 0.16 6.35
N VAL A 47 7.19 0.13 7.67
CA VAL A 47 6.96 -1.06 8.50
C VAL A 47 5.49 -1.48 8.46
N ALA A 48 4.56 -0.53 8.57
CA ALA A 48 3.13 -0.81 8.49
C ALA A 48 2.74 -1.45 7.15
N TYR A 49 3.23 -0.92 6.02
CA TYR A 49 3.02 -1.51 4.70
C TYR A 49 3.66 -2.88 4.56
N LEU A 50 4.85 -3.10 5.13
CA LEU A 50 5.49 -4.41 5.13
C LEU A 50 4.64 -5.44 5.89
N VAL A 51 4.16 -5.09 7.09
CA VAL A 51 3.27 -5.93 7.89
C VAL A 51 1.97 -6.22 7.13
N LEU A 52 1.39 -5.20 6.50
CA LEU A 52 0.18 -5.33 5.69
C LEU A 52 0.37 -6.31 4.53
N VAL A 53 1.45 -6.16 3.75
CA VAL A 53 1.80 -7.07 2.64
C VAL A 53 1.97 -8.50 3.15
N LEU A 54 2.66 -8.67 4.27
CA LEU A 54 2.90 -9.99 4.87
C LEU A 54 1.61 -10.64 5.37
N ALA A 55 0.69 -9.85 5.94
CA ALA A 55 -0.62 -10.29 6.40
C ALA A 55 -1.52 -10.68 5.22
N LEU A 56 -1.58 -9.86 4.17
CA LEU A 56 -2.34 -10.12 2.95
C LEU A 56 -1.83 -11.38 2.23
N GLY A 57 -0.51 -11.55 2.16
CA GLY A 57 0.10 -12.78 1.66
C GLY A 57 -0.31 -14.01 2.47
N ALA A 58 -0.29 -13.91 3.80
CA ALA A 58 -0.69 -15.01 4.68
C ALA A 58 -2.18 -15.33 4.56
N LEU A 59 -3.04 -14.31 4.45
CA LEU A 59 -4.48 -14.45 4.26
C LEU A 59 -4.80 -15.16 2.94
N GLY A 60 -4.19 -14.73 1.83
CA GLY A 60 -4.38 -15.37 0.53
C GLY A 60 -3.91 -16.84 0.53
N ALA A 61 -2.76 -17.12 1.14
CA ALA A 61 -2.26 -18.48 1.28
C ALA A 61 -3.14 -19.37 2.17
N ALA A 62 -3.66 -18.82 3.27
CA ALA A 62 -4.59 -19.52 4.16
C ALA A 62 -5.91 -19.85 3.44
N CYS A 63 -6.44 -18.89 2.67
CA CYS A 63 -7.62 -19.10 1.84
C CYS A 63 -7.40 -20.21 0.79
N CYS A 64 -6.24 -20.19 0.11
CA CYS A 64 -5.87 -21.25 -0.85
C CYS A 64 -5.80 -22.63 -0.19
N ARG A 65 -5.22 -22.73 1.00
CA ARG A 65 -5.16 -23.99 1.76
C ARG A 65 -6.53 -24.49 2.17
N TRP A 66 -7.40 -23.60 2.66
CA TRP A 66 -8.79 -23.94 2.97
C TRP A 66 -9.56 -24.39 1.73
N ALA A 67 -9.24 -23.84 0.56
CA ALA A 67 -9.80 -24.26 -0.72
C ALA A 67 -9.20 -25.58 -1.26
N GLY A 68 -8.23 -26.18 -0.55
CA GLY A 68 -7.65 -27.48 -0.86
C GLY A 68 -6.34 -27.46 -1.65
N ALA A 69 -5.61 -26.34 -1.69
CA ALA A 69 -4.28 -26.29 -2.29
C ALA A 69 -3.29 -27.16 -1.51
N THR A 70 -2.49 -27.96 -2.20
CA THR A 70 -1.48 -28.84 -1.59
C THR A 70 -0.07 -28.23 -1.60
N VAL A 71 0.09 -27.09 -2.28
CA VAL A 71 1.36 -26.35 -2.37
C VAL A 71 1.85 -25.86 -1.01
N ASP A 72 3.15 -25.62 -0.93
CA ASP A 72 3.78 -24.98 0.23
C ASP A 72 3.16 -23.61 0.53
N PHE A 73 2.76 -23.43 1.79
CA PHE A 73 2.14 -22.21 2.29
C PHE A 73 3.09 -21.01 2.16
N ARG A 74 4.39 -21.21 2.40
CA ARG A 74 5.38 -20.12 2.34
C ARG A 74 5.51 -19.61 0.91
N GLY A 75 5.55 -20.51 -0.08
CA GLY A 75 5.55 -20.15 -1.50
C GLY A 75 4.33 -19.30 -1.90
N LEU A 76 3.12 -19.76 -1.54
CA LEU A 76 1.88 -19.02 -1.81
C LEU A 76 1.84 -17.65 -1.12
N ARG A 77 2.28 -17.59 0.15
CA ARG A 77 2.34 -16.34 0.91
C ARG A 77 3.23 -15.31 0.23
N TRP A 78 4.41 -15.71 -0.24
CA TRP A 78 5.33 -14.80 -0.94
C TRP A 78 4.79 -14.39 -2.30
N ALA A 79 4.17 -15.31 -3.05
CA ALA A 79 3.57 -14.99 -4.34
C ALA A 79 2.46 -13.95 -4.22
N VAL A 80 1.51 -14.15 -3.31
CA VAL A 80 0.42 -13.20 -3.05
C VAL A 80 0.95 -11.89 -2.46
N GLY A 81 1.91 -11.97 -1.54
CA GLY A 81 2.56 -10.79 -0.96
C GLY A 81 3.28 -9.95 -2.02
N ALA A 82 4.02 -10.57 -2.94
CA ALA A 82 4.70 -9.86 -4.02
C ALA A 82 3.73 -9.14 -4.96
N VAL A 83 2.61 -9.78 -5.32
CA VAL A 83 1.56 -9.14 -6.14
C VAL A 83 0.96 -7.95 -5.39
N THR A 84 0.66 -8.12 -4.11
CA THR A 84 0.13 -7.05 -3.26
C THR A 84 1.09 -5.88 -3.15
N ALA A 85 2.38 -6.15 -2.94
CA ALA A 85 3.42 -5.13 -2.89
C ALA A 85 3.54 -4.38 -4.23
N GLY A 86 3.52 -5.11 -5.35
CA GLY A 86 3.53 -4.52 -6.69
C GLY A 86 2.31 -3.62 -6.94
N TYR A 87 1.13 -4.05 -6.50
CA TYR A 87 -0.09 -3.25 -6.57
C TYR A 87 0.01 -1.95 -5.74
N LEU A 88 0.47 -2.02 -4.49
CA LEU A 88 0.66 -0.84 -3.65
C LEU A 88 1.71 0.11 -4.24
N ALA A 89 2.81 -0.43 -4.77
CA ALA A 89 3.83 0.36 -5.46
C ALA A 89 3.27 1.05 -6.72
N LEU A 90 2.40 0.37 -7.48
CA LEU A 90 1.73 0.96 -8.63
C LEU A 90 0.79 2.10 -8.21
N ARG A 91 -0.03 1.92 -7.17
CA ARG A 91 -0.89 3.01 -6.64
C ARG A 91 -0.06 4.20 -6.20
N LEU A 92 1.04 3.96 -5.47
CA LEU A 92 1.95 5.02 -5.04
C LEU A 92 2.58 5.73 -6.26
N GLY A 93 2.98 4.98 -7.28
CA GLY A 93 3.51 5.53 -8.53
C GLY A 93 2.51 6.43 -9.24
N VAL A 94 1.24 6.00 -9.36
CA VAL A 94 0.18 6.82 -9.95
C VAL A 94 -0.09 8.07 -9.11
N PHE A 95 -0.14 7.94 -7.79
CA PHE A 95 -0.29 9.08 -6.88
C PHE A 95 0.82 10.12 -7.11
N VAL A 96 2.08 9.66 -7.14
CA VAL A 96 3.24 10.52 -7.41
C VAL A 96 3.11 11.19 -8.78
N LEU A 97 2.76 10.45 -9.83
CA LEU A 97 2.57 11.01 -11.17
C LEU A 97 1.46 12.07 -11.22
N LEU A 98 0.34 11.85 -10.54
CA LEU A 98 -0.75 12.83 -10.46
C LEU A 98 -0.32 14.09 -9.71
N SER A 99 0.39 13.95 -8.58
CA SER A 99 0.93 15.10 -7.84
C SER A 99 1.88 15.93 -8.71
N LEU A 100 2.70 15.29 -9.54
CA LEU A 100 3.65 15.96 -10.43
C LEU A 100 2.96 16.62 -11.63
N ALA A 101 1.84 16.07 -12.09
CA ALA A 101 1.00 16.68 -13.10
C ALA A 101 0.25 17.93 -12.58
N GLY A 102 0.42 18.28 -11.30
CA GLY A 102 -0.28 19.41 -10.68
C GLY A 102 -1.74 19.10 -10.38
N ALA A 103 -2.10 17.83 -10.16
CA ALA A 103 -3.44 17.47 -9.73
C ALA A 103 -3.78 18.19 -8.42
N SER A 104 -5.02 18.68 -8.30
CA SER A 104 -5.50 19.32 -7.08
C SER A 104 -5.59 18.32 -5.93
N ASP A 105 -5.51 18.81 -4.69
CA ASP A 105 -5.67 17.98 -3.49
C ASP A 105 -6.98 17.18 -3.52
N ARG A 106 -8.05 17.79 -4.06
CA ARG A 106 -9.33 17.11 -4.24
C ARG A 106 -9.24 15.95 -5.24
N ALA A 107 -8.56 16.12 -6.36
CA ALA A 107 -8.37 15.03 -7.34
C ALA A 107 -7.49 13.90 -6.79
N LEU A 108 -6.50 14.23 -5.95
CA LEU A 108 -5.67 13.25 -5.25
C LEU A 108 -6.46 12.49 -4.17
N LEU A 109 -7.31 13.19 -3.42
CA LEU A 109 -8.20 12.60 -2.43
C LEU A 109 -9.26 11.72 -3.09
N ASP A 110 -9.87 12.18 -4.19
CA ASP A 110 -10.84 11.40 -4.96
C ASP A 110 -10.19 10.11 -5.53
N TRP A 111 -8.91 10.16 -5.96
CA TRP A 111 -8.16 8.97 -6.36
C TRP A 111 -7.85 8.02 -5.21
N LEU A 112 -7.66 8.56 -4.00
CA LEU A 112 -7.45 7.76 -2.79
C LEU A 112 -8.75 7.08 -2.32
N SER A 113 -9.89 7.77 -2.41
CA SER A 113 -11.19 7.35 -1.86
C SER A 113 -12.16 6.70 -2.87
N ALA A 114 -11.87 6.72 -4.17
CA ALA A 114 -12.77 6.16 -5.17
C ALA A 114 -12.96 4.63 -4.96
N PRO A 115 -14.19 4.10 -5.17
CA PRO A 115 -14.44 2.68 -5.17
C PRO A 115 -13.62 2.02 -6.29
N GLU A 116 -12.52 1.38 -5.90
CA GLU A 116 -11.40 1.20 -6.82
C GLU A 116 -11.60 0.05 -7.81
N PRO A 117 -11.75 0.33 -9.13
CA PRO A 117 -11.58 -0.71 -10.15
C PRO A 117 -10.16 -1.31 -10.11
N SER A 118 -9.19 -0.65 -9.47
CA SER A 118 -7.84 -1.17 -9.31
C SER A 118 -7.78 -2.40 -8.37
N LEU A 119 -8.75 -2.58 -7.46
CA LEU A 119 -8.87 -3.82 -6.69
C LEU A 119 -9.16 -5.01 -7.60
N LEU A 120 -9.87 -4.81 -8.72
CA LEU A 120 -10.06 -5.86 -9.73
C LEU A 120 -8.74 -6.23 -10.40
N LEU A 121 -7.81 -5.27 -10.58
CA LEU A 121 -6.46 -5.56 -11.09
C LEU A 121 -5.68 -6.41 -10.08
N LEU A 122 -5.79 -6.11 -8.78
CA LEU A 122 -5.18 -6.92 -7.74
C LEU A 122 -5.74 -8.36 -7.74
N VAL A 123 -7.07 -8.51 -7.83
CA VAL A 123 -7.72 -9.83 -7.91
C VAL A 123 -7.26 -10.58 -9.16
N ALA A 124 -7.28 -9.93 -10.33
CA ALA A 124 -6.87 -10.54 -11.58
C ALA A 124 -5.39 -10.98 -11.56
N ALA A 125 -4.49 -10.10 -11.11
CA ALA A 125 -3.07 -10.39 -10.99
C ALA A 125 -2.82 -11.54 -10.01
N THR A 126 -3.51 -11.52 -8.86
CA THR A 126 -3.39 -12.59 -7.85
C THR A 126 -3.91 -13.91 -8.41
N ALA A 127 -5.05 -13.93 -9.10
CA ALA A 127 -5.60 -15.13 -9.71
C ALA A 127 -4.67 -15.73 -10.78
N VAL A 128 -4.02 -14.89 -11.59
CA VAL A 128 -3.02 -15.31 -12.59
C VAL A 128 -1.80 -15.93 -11.91
N VAL A 129 -1.28 -15.29 -10.86
CA VAL A 129 -0.13 -15.81 -10.10
C VAL A 129 -0.47 -17.11 -9.39
N LEU A 130 -1.64 -17.20 -8.75
CA LEU A 130 -2.14 -18.44 -8.15
C LEU A 130 -2.36 -19.54 -9.19
N GLY A 131 -2.74 -19.20 -10.43
CA GLY A 131 -2.84 -20.16 -11.53
C GLY A 131 -1.52 -20.81 -11.90
N ARG A 132 -0.39 -20.12 -11.66
CA ARG A 132 0.96 -20.68 -11.85
C ARG A 132 1.47 -21.39 -10.59
N ALA A 133 1.18 -20.84 -9.42
CA ALA A 133 1.69 -21.36 -8.16
C ALA A 133 0.92 -22.58 -7.64
N ALA A 134 -0.38 -22.68 -7.91
CA ALA A 134 -1.28 -23.74 -7.49
C ALA A 134 -2.21 -24.18 -8.66
N PRO A 135 -1.65 -24.82 -9.70
CA PRO A 135 -2.41 -25.21 -10.90
C PRO A 135 -3.52 -26.22 -10.61
N GLU A 136 -3.42 -26.98 -9.51
CA GLU A 136 -4.40 -27.96 -9.07
C GLU A 136 -5.72 -27.34 -8.58
N LEU A 137 -5.70 -26.07 -8.20
CA LEU A 137 -6.91 -25.35 -7.82
C LEU A 137 -7.79 -25.08 -9.06
N ARG A 138 -9.08 -25.41 -8.94
CA ARG A 138 -10.09 -25.02 -9.94
C ARG A 138 -10.12 -23.50 -10.13
N PRO A 139 -10.38 -22.96 -11.34
CA PRO A 139 -10.38 -21.52 -11.60
C PRO A 139 -11.28 -20.71 -10.64
N LEU A 140 -12.47 -21.22 -10.31
CA LEU A 140 -13.38 -20.58 -9.36
C LEU A 140 -12.79 -20.47 -7.94
N ARG A 141 -12.09 -21.51 -7.48
CA ARG A 141 -11.42 -21.48 -6.17
C ARG A 141 -10.24 -20.51 -6.17
N ARG A 142 -9.48 -20.44 -7.27
CA ARG A 142 -8.40 -19.44 -7.43
C ARG A 142 -8.94 -18.02 -7.39
N ALA A 143 -10.04 -17.76 -8.09
CA ALA A 143 -10.70 -16.46 -8.06
C ALA A 143 -11.16 -16.10 -6.64
N ALA A 144 -11.80 -17.03 -5.92
CA ALA A 144 -12.21 -16.81 -4.53
C ALA A 144 -11.03 -16.59 -3.57
N CYS A 145 -9.90 -17.24 -3.78
CA CYS A 145 -8.70 -17.00 -2.98
C CYS A 145 -8.04 -15.66 -3.31
N ALA A 146 -8.10 -15.25 -4.58
CA ALA A 146 -7.57 -13.98 -5.06
C ALA A 146 -8.39 -12.77 -4.59
N THR A 147 -9.66 -12.95 -4.21
CA THR A 147 -10.47 -11.88 -3.63
C THR A 147 -10.16 -11.63 -2.17
N ALA A 148 -9.58 -12.58 -1.43
CA ALA A 148 -9.32 -12.40 0.00
C ALA A 148 -8.38 -11.20 0.31
N PRO A 149 -7.24 -11.02 -0.38
CA PRO A 149 -6.39 -9.83 -0.18
C PRO A 149 -7.12 -8.53 -0.56
N ALA A 150 -7.87 -8.54 -1.66
CA ALA A 150 -8.60 -7.36 -2.12
C ALA A 150 -9.75 -6.98 -1.18
N ALA A 151 -10.44 -7.96 -0.60
CA ALA A 151 -11.50 -7.74 0.38
C ALA A 151 -10.95 -7.10 1.66
N LEU A 152 -9.81 -7.60 2.17
CA LEU A 152 -9.18 -6.99 3.34
C LEU A 152 -8.70 -5.56 3.05
N LEU A 153 -8.09 -5.30 1.89
CA LEU A 153 -7.71 -3.94 1.50
C LEU A 153 -8.94 -3.03 1.33
N GLY A 154 -10.02 -3.53 0.75
CA GLY A 154 -11.28 -2.79 0.63
C GLY A 154 -11.84 -2.38 2.00
N LEU A 155 -11.82 -3.30 2.98
CA LEU A 155 -12.22 -3.00 4.36
C LEU A 155 -11.31 -1.96 5.02
N LEU A 156 -9.99 -2.09 4.87
CA LEU A 156 -9.02 -1.17 5.47
C LEU A 156 -9.11 0.25 4.88
N PHE A 157 -9.47 0.36 3.60
CA PHE A 157 -9.65 1.65 2.94
C PHE A 157 -11.08 2.20 3.00
N GLY A 158 -12.01 1.50 3.67
CA GLY A 158 -13.40 1.95 3.82
C GLY A 158 -14.19 1.93 2.51
N VAL A 159 -13.85 1.01 1.59
CA VAL A 159 -14.42 0.88 0.25
C VAL A 159 -15.45 -0.27 0.17
N LEU A 160 -15.59 -1.07 1.23
CA LEU A 160 -16.54 -2.19 1.38
C LEU A 160 -17.45 -2.02 2.59
#